data_AF-A0A673ZJN8-F1
#
_entry.id   AF-A0A673ZJN8-F1
#
_cell.length_a   1.000
_cell.length_b   1.000
_cell.length_c   1.000
_cell.angle_alpha   90.00
_cell.angle_beta   90.00
_cell.angle_gamma   90.00
#
_symmetry.space_group_name_H-M   'P 1'
#
loop_
_entity.id
_entity.type
_entity.pdbx_description
1 polymer ?
#
loop_
_entity_poly.entity_id
_entity_poly.type
_entity_poly.pdbx_seq_one_letter_code
_entity_poly.pdbx_strand_id
1 'polypeptide(L)'
;MNVIIGTMRNGTTATLRQPRLFAAVVSSRMQCSTQTDKPVVAAKMPFRVKVTAGKRYVWCACGHSKKQPFCDGAHKTKAPSISPRHFTPEKDSTLMLCACKQTKNAPYCDGTHFKVIFQHLVSSVKKAFKMNNF
;
A
#
# COMPACT_ATOMS: atom_id res chain seq x y z
N MET A 1 47.70 -29.71 -19.93
CA MET A 1 48.36 -28.90 -20.97
C MET A 1 47.82 -29.31 -22.32
N ASN A 2 47.27 -28.37 -23.08
CA ASN A 2 47.60 -28.17 -24.50
C ASN A 2 46.86 -26.91 -24.97
N VAL A 3 47.67 -25.88 -25.20
CA VAL A 3 47.31 -24.55 -25.65
C VAL A 3 47.46 -24.55 -27.17
N ILE A 4 46.42 -24.19 -27.92
CA ILE A 4 46.53 -23.81 -29.33
C ILE A 4 46.14 -22.33 -29.42
N ILE A 5 47.10 -21.55 -29.90
CA ILE A 5 47.07 -20.10 -30.11
C ILE A 5 46.79 -19.82 -31.59
N GLY A 6 45.91 -18.85 -31.86
CA GLY A 6 45.88 -18.00 -33.07
C GLY A 6 45.24 -18.63 -34.31
N THR A 7 44.41 -17.96 -35.09
CA THR A 7 44.54 -16.58 -35.57
C THR A 7 43.19 -15.95 -35.94
N MET A 8 43.02 -14.67 -35.62
CA MET A 8 42.00 -13.78 -36.18
C MET A 8 42.41 -13.30 -37.58
N ARG A 9 41.43 -13.11 -38.50
CA ARG A 9 41.31 -11.92 -39.39
C ARG A 9 39.99 -11.90 -40.16
N ASN A 10 39.53 -10.67 -40.39
CA ASN A 10 38.21 -10.22 -40.82
C ASN A 10 38.07 -10.08 -42.35
N GLY A 11 36.82 -9.98 -42.82
CA GLY A 11 36.42 -9.42 -44.12
C GLY A 11 35.31 -10.28 -44.76
N THR A 12 34.20 -9.79 -45.32
CA THR A 12 33.73 -8.42 -45.57
C THR A 12 32.22 -8.51 -45.84
N THR A 13 31.54 -7.42 -45.54
CA THR A 13 30.09 -7.19 -45.61
C THR A 13 29.49 -7.11 -47.02
N ALA A 14 28.16 -7.33 -47.05
CA ALA A 14 27.15 -6.63 -47.87
C ALA A 14 26.55 -7.38 -49.08
N THR A 15 25.38 -7.99 -48.86
CA THR A 15 24.29 -7.98 -49.84
C THR A 15 23.05 -7.38 -49.17
N LEU A 16 22.76 -6.15 -49.58
CA LEU A 16 21.59 -5.37 -49.25
C LEU A 16 20.34 -6.00 -49.90
N ARG A 17 19.28 -6.25 -49.12
CA ARG A 17 17.89 -6.23 -49.63
C ARG A 17 16.88 -5.93 -48.51
N GLN A 18 16.72 -4.62 -48.31
CA GLN A 18 15.47 -3.87 -48.12
C GLN A 18 14.50 -4.16 -46.96
N PRO A 19 13.75 -3.11 -46.52
CA PRO A 19 13.26 -2.97 -45.17
C PRO A 19 11.83 -3.48 -45.01
N ARG A 20 11.54 -4.15 -43.90
CA ARG A 20 10.19 -4.18 -43.35
C ARG A 20 10.18 -3.42 -42.03
N LEU A 21 9.78 -2.15 -42.15
CA LEU A 21 9.20 -1.38 -41.07
C LEU A 21 7.97 -2.15 -40.55
N PHE A 22 8.14 -2.91 -39.49
CA PHE A 22 7.05 -3.16 -38.54
C PHE A 22 7.49 -2.57 -37.21
N ALA A 23 7.14 -1.30 -37.07
CA ALA A 23 6.98 -0.66 -35.79
C ALA A 23 5.85 -1.35 -35.01
N ALA A 24 5.97 -1.26 -33.68
CA ALA A 24 4.95 -1.51 -32.66
C ALA A 24 4.66 -3.01 -32.38
N VAL A 25 4.52 -3.48 -31.14
CA VAL A 25 4.09 -2.82 -29.91
C VAL A 25 4.74 -3.57 -28.75
N VAL A 26 5.59 -2.92 -27.94
CA VAL A 26 5.85 -3.44 -26.59
C VAL A 26 4.52 -3.26 -25.85
N SER A 27 3.70 -4.32 -25.80
CA SER A 27 2.49 -4.36 -24.99
C SER A 27 2.90 -4.48 -23.52
N SER A 28 3.52 -3.42 -23.00
CA SER A 28 3.59 -3.19 -21.58
C SER A 28 2.15 -2.96 -21.15
N ARG A 29 1.50 -4.02 -20.64
CA ARG A 29 0.30 -3.88 -19.83
C ARG A 29 0.69 -3.07 -18.59
N MET A 30 0.68 -1.75 -18.74
CA MET A 30 0.66 -0.78 -17.65
C MET A 30 -0.68 -0.99 -16.94
N GLN A 31 -0.66 -1.85 -15.94
CA GLN A 31 -1.78 -1.94 -15.02
C GLN A 31 -1.82 -0.63 -14.24
N CYS A 32 -2.84 0.18 -14.54
CA CYS A 32 -3.15 1.41 -13.83
C CYS A 32 -3.21 1.12 -12.33
N SER A 33 -2.33 1.79 -11.62
CA SER A 33 -2.01 1.52 -10.24
C SER A 33 -3.20 1.84 -9.33
N THR A 34 -3.73 0.85 -8.61
CA THR A 34 -4.74 1.00 -7.56
C THR A 34 -4.15 1.65 -6.30
N GLN A 35 -3.33 2.69 -6.46
CA GLN A 35 -2.66 3.40 -5.38
C GLN A 35 -3.56 4.53 -4.87
N THR A 36 -3.66 4.64 -3.55
CA THR A 36 -4.45 5.68 -2.90
C THR A 36 -3.57 6.58 -2.05
N ASP A 37 -3.71 7.89 -2.21
CA ASP A 37 -2.99 8.89 -1.40
C ASP A 37 -3.61 9.11 0.00
N LYS A 38 -4.81 8.57 0.24
CA LYS A 38 -5.54 8.72 1.50
C LYS A 38 -5.61 7.39 2.25
N PRO A 39 -5.49 7.41 3.59
CA PRO A 39 -5.71 6.21 4.39
C PRO A 39 -7.13 5.66 4.22
N VAL A 40 -7.26 4.34 4.17
CA VAL A 40 -8.56 3.67 4.20
C VAL A 40 -8.95 3.26 5.62
N VAL A 41 -10.25 3.30 5.91
CA VAL A 41 -10.81 2.87 7.20
C VAL A 41 -10.70 1.35 7.30
N ALA A 42 -9.80 0.84 8.14
CA ALA A 42 -9.63 -0.61 8.31
C ALA A 42 -10.69 -1.22 9.22
N ALA A 43 -11.08 -0.51 10.28
CA ALA A 43 -12.25 -0.84 11.09
C ALA A 43 -12.87 0.42 11.71
N LYS A 44 -14.15 0.34 12.07
CA LYS A 44 -14.91 1.43 12.70
C LYS A 44 -14.60 1.62 14.18
N MET A 45 -14.14 0.57 14.87
CA MET A 45 -13.78 0.60 16.29
C MET A 45 -12.28 0.36 16.48
N PRO A 46 -11.65 0.95 17.52
CA PRO A 46 -10.24 0.74 17.80
C PRO A 46 -9.91 -0.71 18.22
N PHE A 47 -8.67 -1.11 17.99
CA PHE A 47 -8.17 -2.42 18.41
C PHE A 47 -7.58 -2.33 19.83
N ARG A 48 -8.05 -3.21 20.72
CA ARG A 48 -7.49 -3.37 22.06
C ARG A 48 -6.30 -4.33 21.99
N VAL A 49 -5.11 -3.85 22.31
CA VAL A 49 -3.86 -4.63 22.16
C VAL A 49 -3.04 -4.60 23.44
N LYS A 50 -2.67 -5.78 23.94
CA LYS A 50 -1.66 -5.92 24.99
C LYS A 50 -0.28 -5.68 24.40
N VAL A 51 0.46 -4.74 24.96
CA VAL A 51 1.81 -4.40 24.52
C VAL A 51 2.81 -4.61 25.65
N THR A 52 4.05 -4.88 25.26
CA THR A 52 5.17 -5.08 26.17
C THR A 52 6.10 -3.87 26.13
N ALA A 53 6.57 -3.45 27.30
CA ALA A 53 7.55 -2.40 27.49
C ALA A 53 8.82 -2.67 26.68
N GLY A 54 9.37 -1.63 26.05
CA GLY A 54 10.60 -1.71 25.27
C GLY A 54 10.48 -2.44 23.92
N LYS A 55 9.37 -3.17 23.67
CA LYS A 55 9.16 -3.85 22.39
C LYS A 55 8.76 -2.84 21.31
N ARG A 56 9.44 -2.91 20.17
CA ARG A 56 9.14 -2.07 19.00
C ARG A 56 7.93 -2.64 18.24
N TYR A 57 6.97 -1.76 17.97
CA TYR A 57 5.80 -2.07 17.16
C TYR A 57 5.71 -1.13 15.95
N VAL A 58 5.06 -1.62 14.89
CA VAL A 58 4.85 -0.86 13.65
C VAL A 58 3.35 -0.81 13.34
N TRP A 59 2.72 0.33 13.61
CA TRP A 59 1.29 0.54 13.37
C TRP A 59 1.01 0.81 11.88
N CYS A 60 -0.03 0.18 11.35
CA CYS A 60 -0.48 0.40 9.98
C CYS A 60 -1.19 1.76 9.86
N ALA A 61 -0.60 2.69 9.12
CA ALA A 61 -1.18 4.00 8.84
C ALA A 61 -2.09 4.01 7.61
N CYS A 62 -1.81 3.19 6.58
CA CYS A 62 -2.55 3.23 5.31
C CYS A 62 -3.91 2.53 5.34
N GLY A 63 -4.14 1.62 6.29
CA GLY A 63 -5.39 0.84 6.41
C GLY A 63 -5.45 -0.45 5.59
N HIS A 64 -4.48 -0.72 4.71
CA HIS A 64 -4.51 -1.88 3.82
C HIS A 64 -3.90 -3.19 4.37
N SER A 65 -3.32 -3.14 5.57
CA SER A 65 -2.72 -4.34 6.19
C SER A 65 -3.77 -5.40 6.47
N LYS A 66 -3.43 -6.67 6.22
CA LYS A 66 -4.19 -7.85 6.63
C LYS A 66 -3.91 -8.25 8.08
N LYS A 67 -2.86 -7.71 8.71
CA LYS A 67 -2.45 -7.96 10.10
C LYS A 67 -2.76 -6.77 11.01
N GLN A 68 -3.93 -6.14 10.84
CA GLN A 68 -4.33 -4.99 11.68
C GLN A 68 -4.24 -5.34 13.17
N PRO A 69 -3.84 -4.37 14.04
CA PRO A 69 -3.54 -2.97 13.73
C PRO A 69 -2.12 -2.71 13.19
N PHE A 70 -1.32 -3.75 12.98
CA PHE A 70 0.10 -3.63 12.62
C PHE A 70 0.35 -3.66 11.12
N CYS A 71 1.49 -3.13 10.70
CA CYS A 71 1.90 -3.11 9.31
C CYS A 71 2.38 -4.50 8.84
N ASP A 72 1.99 -4.90 7.64
CA ASP A 72 2.42 -6.12 6.95
C ASP A 72 3.15 -5.84 5.62
N GLY A 73 3.44 -4.57 5.33
CA GLY A 73 4.09 -4.15 4.08
C GLY A 73 3.14 -3.77 2.94
N ALA A 74 1.82 -3.97 3.06
CA ALA A 74 0.86 -3.66 1.99
C ALA A 74 0.85 -2.19 1.54
N HIS A 75 1.34 -1.27 2.38
CA HIS A 75 1.48 0.15 2.03
C HIS A 75 2.40 0.36 0.81
N LYS A 76 3.45 -0.46 0.63
CA LYS A 76 4.40 -0.28 -0.47
C LYS A 76 3.76 -0.35 -1.85
N THR A 77 2.71 -1.16 -1.99
CA THR A 77 2.00 -1.33 -3.27
C THR A 77 0.70 -0.54 -3.35
N LYS A 78 -0.06 -0.46 -2.25
CA LYS A 78 -1.40 0.16 -2.23
C LYS A 78 -1.42 1.64 -1.81
N ALA A 79 -0.45 2.08 -1.03
CA ALA A 79 -0.36 3.47 -0.56
C ALA A 79 1.11 3.88 -0.33
N PRO A 80 1.92 4.02 -1.41
CA PRO A 80 3.36 4.26 -1.30
C PRO A 80 3.70 5.58 -0.60
N SER A 81 2.80 6.56 -0.66
CA SER A 81 2.90 7.87 -0.01
C SER A 81 2.63 7.83 1.50
N ILE A 82 2.14 6.71 2.06
CA ILE A 82 1.75 6.60 3.47
C ILE A 82 2.67 5.63 4.22
N SER A 83 3.57 6.20 5.03
CA SER A 83 4.51 5.43 5.84
C SER A 83 3.88 4.90 7.15
N PRO A 84 4.17 3.66 7.57
CA PRO A 84 3.77 3.14 8.88
C PRO A 84 4.41 3.89 10.05
N ARG A 85 3.76 3.87 11.22
CA ARG A 85 4.26 4.55 12.42
C ARG A 85 4.93 3.56 13.38
N HIS A 86 6.19 3.84 13.72
CA HIS A 86 6.90 3.10 14.76
C HIS A 86 6.56 3.67 16.14
N PHE A 87 6.41 2.80 17.13
CA PHE A 87 6.29 3.20 18.53
C PHE A 87 6.84 2.10 19.46
N THR A 88 7.28 2.53 20.64
CA THR A 88 7.81 1.66 21.69
C THR A 88 7.13 2.05 23.00
N PRO A 89 6.27 1.19 23.57
CA PRO A 89 5.66 1.44 24.88
C PRO A 89 6.71 1.44 25.99
N GLU A 90 6.54 2.30 26.98
CA GLU A 90 7.41 2.33 28.17
C GLU A 90 7.01 1.29 29.22
N LYS A 91 5.74 0.86 29.22
CA LYS A 91 5.16 -0.04 30.23
C LYS A 91 4.29 -1.10 29.59
N ASP A 92 4.26 -2.28 30.20
CA ASP A 92 3.32 -3.34 29.89
C ASP A 92 1.90 -2.83 30.15
N SER A 93 1.11 -2.74 29.10
CA SER A 93 -0.22 -2.14 29.20
C SER A 93 -1.12 -2.61 28.06
N THR A 94 -2.41 -2.34 28.20
CA THR A 94 -3.38 -2.56 27.12
C THR A 94 -3.71 -1.22 26.49
N LEU A 95 -3.38 -1.06 25.21
CA LEU A 95 -3.59 0.17 24.46
C LEU A 95 -4.75 0.04 23.47
N MET A 96 -5.43 1.16 23.23
CA MET A 96 -6.43 1.28 22.18
C MET A 96 -5.78 1.88 20.93
N LEU A 97 -5.47 1.05 19.94
CA LEU A 97 -4.84 1.50 18.69
C LEU A 97 -5.88 1.88 17.65
N CYS A 98 -5.61 2.95 16.91
CA CYS A 98 -6.53 3.47 15.90
C CYS A 98 -6.70 2.48 14.73
N ALA A 99 -7.96 2.17 14.42
CA ALA A 99 -8.33 1.32 13.29
C ALA A 99 -8.89 2.12 12.09
N CYS A 100 -9.51 3.27 12.32
CA CYS A 100 -10.11 4.07 11.27
C CYS A 100 -9.09 4.88 10.44
N LYS A 101 -7.86 5.01 10.96
CA LYS A 101 -6.72 5.73 10.35
C LYS A 101 -6.92 7.24 10.17
N GLN A 102 -7.89 7.81 10.90
CA GLN A 102 -8.19 9.25 10.91
C GLN A 102 -7.78 9.94 12.22
N THR A 103 -7.10 9.23 13.13
CA THR A 103 -6.66 9.83 14.40
C THR A 103 -5.61 10.93 14.17
N LYS A 104 -5.66 11.96 15.01
CA LYS A 104 -4.62 12.99 15.12
C LYS A 104 -3.53 12.61 16.12
N ASN A 105 -3.77 11.59 16.95
CA ASN A 105 -2.83 11.10 17.97
C ASN A 105 -2.29 9.70 17.63
N ALA A 106 -1.82 9.51 16.39
CA ALA A 106 -1.32 8.21 15.94
C ALA A 106 -0.14 7.72 16.81
N PRO A 107 -0.11 6.44 17.20
CA PRO A 107 -0.96 5.32 16.76
C PRO A 107 -2.25 5.10 17.58
N TYR A 108 -2.52 5.94 18.57
CA TYR A 108 -3.57 5.75 19.56
C TYR A 108 -4.94 6.19 19.05
N CYS A 109 -6.01 5.66 19.65
CA CYS A 109 -7.36 6.12 19.39
C CYS A 109 -7.67 7.39 20.21
N ASP A 110 -8.15 8.44 19.54
CA ASP A 110 -8.57 9.72 20.13
C ASP A 110 -10.09 9.96 20.02
N GLY A 111 -10.86 8.94 19.63
CA GLY A 111 -12.31 9.06 19.42
C GLY A 111 -12.73 9.57 18.04
N THR A 112 -11.80 9.96 17.14
CA THR A 112 -12.15 10.45 15.79
C THR A 112 -12.99 9.44 14.98
N HIS A 113 -12.92 8.15 15.33
CA HIS A 113 -13.71 7.10 14.71
C HIS A 113 -15.24 7.29 14.85
N PHE A 114 -15.73 8.00 15.87
CA PHE A 114 -17.16 8.33 15.99
C PHE A 114 -17.65 9.21 14.83
N LYS A 115 -16.85 10.20 14.42
CA LYS A 115 -17.15 11.03 13.25
C LYS A 115 -17.18 10.20 11.97
N VAL A 116 -16.23 9.27 11.83
CA VAL A 116 -16.17 8.34 10.68
C VAL A 116 -17.43 7.46 10.63
N ILE A 117 -17.86 6.90 11.77
CA ILE A 117 -19.09 6.12 11.88
C ILE A 117 -20.30 6.96 11.47
N PHE A 118 -20.44 8.16 12.05
CA PHE A 118 -21.56 9.05 11.75
C PHE A 118 -21.62 9.42 10.27
N GLN A 119 -20.48 9.75 9.66
CA GLN A 119 -20.40 10.04 8.22
C GLN A 119 -20.85 8.84 7.38
N HIS A 120 -20.38 7.63 7.69
CA HIS A 120 -20.83 6.43 6.98
C HIS A 120 -22.34 6.18 7.13
N LEU A 121 -22.91 6.41 8.31
CA LEU A 121 -24.35 6.27 8.54
C LEU A 121 -25.14 7.28 7.72
N VAL A 122 -24.76 8.57 7.79
CA VAL A 122 -25.41 9.63 7.01
C VAL A 122 -25.33 9.36 5.51
N SER A 123 -24.18 8.91 5.01
CA SER A 123 -24.02 8.53 3.60
C SER A 123 -24.93 7.37 3.20
N SER A 124 -25.05 6.34 4.04
CA SER A 124 -25.95 5.20 3.79
C SER A 124 -27.42 5.62 3.77
N VAL A 125 -27.84 6.45 4.71
CA VAL A 125 -29.21 6.96 4.79
C VAL A 125 -29.54 7.84 3.58
N LYS A 126 -28.67 8.79 3.21
CA LYS A 126 -28.85 9.60 2.00
C LYS A 126 -28.97 8.75 0.74
N LYS A 127 -28.19 7.68 0.64
CA LYS A 127 -28.26 6.73 -0.48
C LYS A 127 -29.62 6.02 -0.52
N ALA A 128 -30.12 5.56 0.62
CA ALA A 128 -31.43 4.91 0.72
C ALA A 128 -32.58 5.85 0.30
N PHE A 129 -32.59 7.09 0.81
CA PHE A 129 -33.60 8.08 0.40
C PHE A 129 -33.51 8.43 -1.09
N LYS A 130 -32.30 8.53 -1.65
CA LYS A 130 -32.13 8.75 -3.10
C LYS A 130 -32.64 7.57 -3.94
N MET A 131 -32.54 6.34 -3.43
CA MET A 131 -33.07 5.15 -4.09
C MET A 131 -34.60 5.04 -4.00
N ASN A 132 -35.23 5.69 -3.02
CA ASN A 132 -36.68 5.66 -2.81
C ASN A 132 -37.45 6.82 -3.48
N ASN A 133 -36.75 7.71 -4.19
CA ASN A 133 -37.33 8.89 -4.87
C ASN A 133 -37.17 8.79 -6.40
N PHE A 134 -37.23 7.58 -6.97
CA PHE A 134 -37.20 7.31 -8.41
C PHE A 134 -38.17 6.19 -8.76
#